data_AF-A0A223B044-F1
#
_entry.id   AF-A0A223B044-F1
#
_cell.length_a   1.000
_cell.length_b   1.000
_cell.length_c   1.000
_cell.angle_alpha   90.00
_cell.angle_beta   90.00
_cell.angle_gamma   90.00
#
_symmetry.space_group_name_H-M   'P 1'
#
loop_
_entity.id
_entity.type
_entity.pdbx_description
1 polymer ?
#
loop_
_entity_poly.entity_id
_entity_poly.type
_entity_poly.pdbx_seq_one_letter_code
_entity_poly.pdbx_strand_id
1 'polypeptide(L)'
;MRKRKAIVLFALIMSLALIPGTVLAGHQKNAGNAKKNAVRRFVGGEKLKKAIDNFSRAIKIKEKEGSGESSLNIEKSIVRAFIDEVWGLAVSSYRTDDPGVKGYSKDVWDELSSIYSDAIARINKATDDDDLIQGSFMLLPAQYYIDACRKIIALGEMNSQIFPNGKKDIPDGKKRKKKEIKSYFRDFKKKSYNSFYWGNIRQKRYSLLKQLENVKTFSDFSRVNQDFGMINVVSTSTTEEEFSVDDKGGVKVGGREVITLNWVYTKSEVKKLKKAILEWSGPYVAKVTKKLKKNKAGKIRKWKKEFERKTRKDYDVDSMMDRYEAFEEKVEVEIGNIAKGGEFVDVAEVERCKNRLYTEYMRYRISDYSEKNWGKITDIYSASIFKLENITMQRELKDSIWKKAIGDMKKVPTKVPELKKKKIRYIKILKGLLRSPRYNKKKLKSIVTKAVARIKKTKDVDKIDEIFTAYELKTEKSIKTFRIKVKKVGAGKASGSKTVRYGSSFKVVLAPFAGHRISEVRIDGKSVKLKSRYEFNNIRKSHKLSIIFQ
;
A
#
# COMPACT_ATOMS: atom_id res chain seq x y z
N MET A 1 13.13 -0.40 1.05
CA MET A 1 11.97 0.24 1.73
C MET A 1 10.91 -0.73 2.28
N ARG A 2 10.75 -1.97 1.77
CA ARG A 2 9.78 -2.96 2.31
C ARG A 2 10.20 -3.67 3.61
N LYS A 3 11.50 -3.81 3.88
CA LYS A 3 12.01 -4.53 5.07
C LYS A 3 11.70 -3.86 6.42
N ARG A 4 11.71 -2.51 6.48
CA ARG A 4 11.24 -1.77 7.68
C ARG A 4 9.73 -1.89 7.87
N LYS A 5 8.94 -2.00 6.79
CA LYS A 5 7.48 -2.09 6.87
C LYS A 5 6.99 -3.46 7.38
N ALA A 6 7.66 -4.57 7.04
CA ALA A 6 7.34 -5.89 7.58
C ALA A 6 7.71 -6.04 9.07
N ILE A 7 8.87 -5.50 9.47
CA ILE A 7 9.29 -5.43 10.88
C ILE A 7 8.36 -4.51 11.69
N VAL A 8 7.97 -3.37 11.14
CA VAL A 8 7.03 -2.43 11.76
C VAL A 8 5.61 -3.00 11.81
N LEU A 9 5.20 -3.81 10.84
CA LEU A 9 3.89 -4.50 10.82
C LEU A 9 3.86 -5.68 11.80
N PHE A 10 4.94 -6.46 11.92
CA PHE A 10 5.12 -7.48 12.95
C PHE A 10 5.16 -6.86 14.36
N ALA A 11 5.88 -5.76 14.53
CA ALA A 11 5.87 -4.95 15.75
C ALA A 11 4.50 -4.37 16.10
N LEU A 12 3.72 -3.94 15.09
CA LEU A 12 2.34 -3.45 15.23
C LEU A 12 1.37 -4.57 15.60
N ILE A 13 1.49 -5.74 14.98
CA ILE A 13 0.66 -6.91 15.26
C ILE A 13 1.02 -7.51 16.62
N MET A 14 2.30 -7.54 17.00
CA MET A 14 2.76 -8.01 18.31
C MET A 14 2.48 -6.98 19.41
N SER A 15 2.50 -5.67 19.12
CA SER A 15 1.98 -4.66 20.05
C SER A 15 0.46 -4.75 20.20
N LEU A 16 -0.29 -5.05 19.14
CA LEU A 16 -1.73 -5.32 19.19
C LEU A 16 -2.07 -6.65 19.88
N ALA A 17 -1.22 -7.67 19.76
CA ALA A 17 -1.46 -9.02 20.29
C ALA A 17 -0.96 -9.22 21.73
N LEU A 18 0.14 -8.59 22.15
CA LEU A 18 0.73 -8.74 23.49
C LEU A 18 0.38 -7.59 24.43
N ILE A 19 0.02 -6.43 23.89
CA ILE A 19 -0.48 -5.30 24.66
C ILE A 19 -1.94 -5.11 24.24
N PRO A 20 -2.91 -5.52 25.05
CA PRO A 20 -4.25 -4.99 24.91
C PRO A 20 -4.22 -3.49 25.25
N GLY A 21 -3.87 -2.66 24.25
CA GLY A 21 -3.94 -1.19 24.21
C GLY A 21 -2.93 -0.42 25.08
N THR A 22 -1.88 0.14 24.47
CA THR A 22 -1.19 1.32 25.05
C THR A 22 -1.38 2.56 24.18
N VAL A 23 -2.27 3.43 24.70
CA VAL A 23 -2.10 4.88 24.81
C VAL A 23 -1.44 5.60 23.62
N LEU A 24 -2.26 6.11 22.71
CA LEU A 24 -1.97 7.38 22.04
C LEU A 24 -2.46 8.50 22.97
N ALA A 25 -1.49 9.23 23.53
CA ALA A 25 -1.74 10.35 24.41
C ALA A 25 -2.50 11.47 23.68
N GLY A 26 -3.66 11.86 24.21
CA GLY A 26 -4.48 12.96 23.71
C GLY A 26 -5.40 13.51 24.79
N HIS A 27 -4.81 14.14 25.80
CA HIS A 27 -5.37 15.14 26.74
C HIS A 27 -6.78 14.95 27.34
N GLN A 28 -6.85 14.95 28.68
CA GLN A 28 -7.93 15.64 29.39
C GLN A 28 -7.38 16.69 30.37
N LYS A 29 -7.91 17.90 30.20
CA LYS A 29 -7.74 19.08 31.05
C LYS A 29 -8.33 18.78 32.45
N ASN A 30 -7.68 19.30 33.49
CA ASN A 30 -8.12 19.39 34.89
C ASN A 30 -7.86 18.18 35.79
N ALA A 31 -6.63 18.09 36.32
CA ALA A 31 -6.38 17.60 37.68
C ALA A 31 -5.00 18.10 38.15
N GLY A 32 -5.01 19.20 38.90
CA GLY A 32 -3.83 19.70 39.60
C GLY A 32 -3.37 18.71 40.67
N ASN A 33 -2.06 18.66 40.88
CA ASN A 33 -1.36 18.00 42.00
C ASN A 33 -1.14 16.48 41.98
N ALA A 34 -1.64 15.71 41.01
CA ALA A 34 -1.17 14.32 40.78
C ALA A 34 0.12 14.22 39.91
N LYS A 35 0.72 15.37 39.58
CA LYS A 35 1.72 15.56 38.51
C LYS A 35 3.13 15.00 38.77
N LYS A 36 3.46 14.49 39.95
CA LYS A 36 4.81 13.90 40.19
C LYS A 36 4.83 12.37 40.27
N ASN A 37 3.71 11.71 40.54
CA ASN A 37 3.68 10.25 40.71
C ASN A 37 3.03 9.47 39.56
N ALA A 38 2.28 10.13 38.67
CA ALA A 38 1.67 9.49 37.48
C ALA A 38 2.56 9.49 36.23
N VAL A 39 3.71 10.19 36.27
CA VAL A 39 4.70 10.23 35.17
C VAL A 39 5.55 8.94 35.10
N ARG A 40 5.43 8.04 36.08
CA ARG A 40 6.02 6.69 36.05
C ARG A 40 4.93 5.66 35.82
N ARG A 41 4.58 5.34 34.55
CA ARG A 41 4.01 4.05 34.12
C ARG A 41 3.76 4.01 32.61
N PHE A 42 4.84 3.98 31.84
CA PHE A 42 5.11 2.93 30.85
C PHE A 42 6.58 3.03 30.43
N VAL A 43 7.47 2.46 31.23
CA VAL A 43 8.87 2.24 30.83
C VAL A 43 8.88 1.02 29.89
N GLY A 44 8.44 1.21 28.65
CA GLY A 44 8.24 0.07 27.74
C GLY A 44 8.34 0.38 26.26
N GLY A 45 8.00 1.59 25.79
CA GLY A 45 7.96 1.89 24.35
C GLY A 45 9.33 1.79 23.65
N GLU A 46 10.39 2.35 24.25
CA GLU A 46 11.75 2.24 23.69
C GLU A 46 12.37 0.87 23.87
N LYS A 47 12.08 0.20 24.99
CA LYS A 47 12.61 -1.13 25.29
C LYS A 47 11.96 -2.20 24.41
N LEU A 48 10.64 -2.14 24.20
CA LEU A 48 9.92 -2.99 23.25
C LEU A 48 10.34 -2.72 21.80
N LYS A 49 10.65 -1.47 21.46
CA LYS A 49 11.24 -1.14 20.16
C LYS A 49 12.64 -1.76 20.00
N LYS A 50 13.48 -1.71 21.04
CA LYS A 50 14.79 -2.40 21.07
C LYS A 50 14.65 -3.92 20.97
N ALA A 51 13.66 -4.49 21.64
CA ALA A 51 13.29 -5.90 21.57
C ALA A 51 12.99 -6.35 20.14
N ILE A 52 12.10 -5.59 19.49
CA ILE A 52 11.73 -5.76 18.08
C ILE A 52 12.97 -5.62 17.17
N ASP A 53 13.85 -4.66 17.45
CA ASP A 53 15.07 -4.41 16.67
C ASP A 53 16.15 -5.50 16.86
N ASN A 54 16.24 -6.12 18.05
CA ASN A 54 17.10 -7.28 18.37
C ASN A 54 16.60 -8.54 17.65
N PHE A 55 15.30 -8.82 17.75
CA PHE A 55 14.64 -9.93 17.07
C PHE A 55 14.75 -9.82 15.54
N SER A 56 14.57 -8.60 15.02
CA SER A 56 14.79 -8.29 13.60
C SER A 56 16.23 -8.47 13.14
N ARG A 57 17.20 -8.40 14.06
CA ARG A 57 18.61 -8.70 13.77
C ARG A 57 18.86 -10.20 13.73
N ALA A 58 18.28 -10.99 14.64
CA ALA A 58 18.36 -12.45 14.62
C ALA A 58 17.80 -13.04 13.30
N ILE A 59 16.67 -12.53 12.81
CA ILE A 59 16.11 -12.91 11.50
C ILE A 59 17.04 -12.52 10.34
N LYS A 60 17.73 -11.37 10.40
CA LYS A 60 18.71 -10.97 9.37
C LYS A 60 19.96 -11.83 9.36
N ILE A 61 20.31 -12.46 10.48
CA ILE A 61 21.41 -13.41 10.58
C ILE A 61 21.02 -14.70 9.83
N LYS A 62 19.77 -15.19 9.98
CA LYS A 62 19.17 -16.30 9.18
C LYS A 62 19.25 -16.07 7.66
N GLU A 63 19.13 -14.83 7.18
CA GLU A 63 19.19 -14.51 5.74
C GLU A 63 20.62 -14.48 5.14
N LYS A 64 21.67 -14.40 5.98
CA LYS A 64 23.05 -14.18 5.51
C LYS A 64 23.89 -15.44 5.46
N GLU A 65 23.58 -16.45 6.27
CA GLU A 65 24.34 -17.68 6.29
C GLU A 65 23.67 -18.72 5.38
N GLY A 66 24.37 -19.13 4.34
CA GLY A 66 24.23 -20.48 3.80
C GLY A 66 24.97 -21.48 4.68
N SER A 67 24.83 -21.38 6.01
CA SER A 67 25.47 -22.27 6.98
C SER A 67 24.62 -23.51 7.17
N GLY A 68 25.26 -24.67 7.29
CA GLY A 68 24.60 -25.97 7.49
C GLY A 68 23.96 -26.16 8.87
N GLU A 69 23.34 -25.13 9.45
CA GLU A 69 22.55 -25.23 10.69
C GLU A 69 21.07 -25.51 10.35
N SER A 70 20.42 -26.43 11.07
CA SER A 70 19.04 -26.83 10.76
C SER A 70 18.06 -25.65 10.95
N SER A 71 17.07 -25.50 10.03
CA SER A 71 16.05 -24.44 10.09
C SER A 71 15.39 -24.33 11.48
N LEU A 72 15.18 -25.48 12.12
CA LEU A 72 14.60 -25.62 13.45
C LEU A 72 15.45 -24.98 14.56
N ASN A 73 16.79 -25.15 14.55
CA ASN A 73 17.65 -24.54 15.57
C ASN A 73 17.63 -23.01 15.51
N ILE A 74 17.57 -22.48 14.29
CA ILE A 74 17.43 -21.04 14.08
C ILE A 74 16.07 -20.55 14.57
N GLU A 75 15.01 -21.31 14.35
CA GLU A 75 13.65 -20.99 14.82
C GLU A 75 13.54 -21.05 16.35
N LYS A 76 14.19 -22.04 16.98
CA LYS A 76 14.34 -22.09 18.44
C LYS A 76 15.02 -20.83 18.96
N SER A 77 16.12 -20.40 18.34
CA SER A 77 16.85 -19.19 18.71
C SER A 77 16.00 -17.93 18.57
N ILE A 78 15.21 -17.83 17.50
CA ILE A 78 14.31 -16.71 17.25
C ILE A 78 13.21 -16.64 18.32
N VAL A 79 12.44 -17.72 18.53
CA VAL A 79 11.36 -17.73 19.52
C VAL A 79 11.91 -17.53 20.94
N ARG A 80 13.08 -18.11 21.24
CA ARG A 80 13.79 -17.88 22.51
C ARG A 80 14.16 -16.42 22.73
N ALA A 81 14.82 -15.79 21.75
CA ALA A 81 15.20 -14.38 21.83
C ALA A 81 13.98 -13.47 22.06
N PHE A 82 12.83 -13.82 21.49
CA PHE A 82 11.58 -13.10 21.72
C PHE A 82 11.08 -13.24 23.16
N ILE A 83 11.06 -14.46 23.70
CA ILE A 83 10.63 -14.72 25.09
C ILE A 83 11.60 -14.10 26.11
N ASP A 84 12.90 -14.24 25.89
CA ASP A 84 13.97 -13.67 26.73
C ASP A 84 13.84 -12.16 26.84
N GLU A 85 13.45 -11.51 25.76
CA GLU A 85 13.30 -10.08 25.70
C GLU A 85 11.97 -9.61 26.32
N VAL A 86 10.86 -10.35 26.15
CA VAL A 86 9.61 -10.09 26.89
C VAL A 86 9.82 -10.28 28.39
N TRP A 87 10.54 -11.33 28.78
CA TRP A 87 11.00 -11.54 30.14
C TRP A 87 11.85 -10.37 30.64
N GLY A 88 12.83 -9.95 29.85
CA GLY A 88 13.65 -8.79 30.10
C GLY A 88 12.82 -7.51 30.27
N LEU A 89 11.74 -7.32 29.52
CA LEU A 89 10.84 -6.18 29.69
C LEU A 89 10.06 -6.25 31.01
N ALA A 90 9.45 -7.40 31.29
CA ALA A 90 8.68 -7.62 32.51
C ALA A 90 9.56 -7.47 33.75
N VAL A 91 10.80 -7.93 33.70
CA VAL A 91 11.72 -7.89 34.83
C VAL A 91 12.52 -6.58 34.87
N SER A 92 12.88 -5.93 33.76
CA SER A 92 13.73 -4.70 33.74
C SER A 92 13.08 -3.40 34.23
N SER A 93 11.82 -3.42 34.66
CA SER A 93 11.30 -2.41 35.59
C SER A 93 11.99 -2.49 36.97
N TYR A 94 12.69 -3.59 37.23
CA TYR A 94 13.63 -3.80 38.32
C TYR A 94 14.98 -3.18 37.96
N ARG A 95 15.27 -2.04 38.59
CA ARG A 95 16.62 -1.52 38.72
C ARG A 95 17.20 -2.18 39.97
N THR A 96 18.15 -3.10 39.80
CA THR A 96 18.91 -3.68 40.93
C THR A 96 19.74 -2.62 41.66
N ASP A 97 19.94 -1.46 41.03
CA ASP A 97 20.70 -0.30 41.51
C ASP A 97 19.85 0.72 42.30
N ASP A 98 18.51 0.57 42.37
CA ASP A 98 17.62 1.50 43.09
C ASP A 98 16.84 0.77 44.23
N PRO A 99 17.22 0.95 45.51
CA PRO A 99 16.57 0.30 46.65
C PRO A 99 15.11 0.73 46.89
N GLY A 100 14.60 1.75 46.19
CA GLY A 100 13.19 2.15 46.22
C GLY A 100 12.26 1.31 45.33
N VAL A 101 12.81 0.49 44.43
CA VAL A 101 12.04 -0.41 43.54
C VAL A 101 11.93 -1.79 44.19
N LYS A 102 10.89 -1.98 45.02
CA LYS A 102 10.64 -3.28 45.65
C LYS A 102 10.31 -4.33 44.59
N GLY A 103 11.03 -5.45 44.61
CA GLY A 103 10.92 -6.57 43.68
C GLY A 103 9.58 -7.30 43.72
N TYR A 104 9.56 -8.58 43.35
CA TYR A 104 8.36 -9.41 43.40
C TYR A 104 8.25 -10.15 44.74
N SER A 105 7.02 -10.39 45.20
CA SER A 105 6.81 -11.39 46.24
C SER A 105 7.27 -12.75 45.73
N LYS A 106 7.67 -13.64 46.64
CA LYS A 106 8.12 -14.99 46.29
C LYS A 106 7.11 -15.72 45.41
N ASP A 107 5.82 -15.67 45.76
CA ASP A 107 4.78 -16.37 44.99
C ASP A 107 4.62 -15.81 43.56
N VAL A 108 4.68 -14.49 43.38
CA VAL A 108 4.58 -13.86 42.05
C VAL A 108 5.82 -14.20 41.22
N TRP A 109 7.01 -14.18 41.84
CA TRP A 109 8.25 -14.55 41.18
C TRP A 109 8.28 -16.01 40.76
N ASP A 110 7.83 -16.91 41.63
CA ASP A 110 7.76 -18.35 41.37
C ASP A 110 6.82 -18.63 40.18
N GLU A 111 5.66 -17.97 40.11
CA GLU A 111 4.72 -18.12 38.99
C GLU A 111 5.24 -17.50 37.67
N LEU A 112 5.82 -16.30 37.75
CA LEU A 112 6.41 -15.59 36.62
C LEU A 112 7.57 -16.42 36.01
N SER A 113 8.52 -16.85 36.85
CA SER A 113 9.69 -17.64 36.45
C SER A 113 9.33 -19.04 35.96
N SER A 114 8.29 -19.66 36.52
CA SER A 114 7.77 -20.95 36.04
C SER A 114 7.27 -20.87 34.61
N ILE A 115 6.50 -19.82 34.24
CA ILE A 115 5.98 -19.64 32.88
C ILE A 115 7.11 -19.46 31.87
N TYR A 116 8.11 -18.64 32.22
CA TYR A 116 9.30 -18.45 31.40
C TYR A 116 10.06 -19.77 31.23
N SER A 117 10.32 -20.48 32.32
CA SER A 117 11.06 -21.74 32.30
C SER A 117 10.34 -22.83 31.50
N ASP A 118 9.01 -22.95 31.61
CA ASP A 118 8.21 -23.89 30.80
C ASP A 118 8.30 -23.53 29.30
N ALA A 119 8.23 -22.24 28.96
CA ALA A 119 8.35 -21.80 27.59
C ALA A 119 9.74 -22.12 26.99
N ILE A 120 10.81 -21.86 27.73
CA ILE A 120 12.18 -22.22 27.32
C ILE A 120 12.34 -23.74 27.20
N ALA A 121 11.80 -24.51 28.15
CA ALA A 121 11.86 -25.97 28.11
C ALA A 121 11.13 -26.52 26.86
N ARG A 122 9.97 -25.96 26.51
CA ARG A 122 9.21 -26.32 25.30
C ARG A 122 9.98 -25.98 24.03
N ILE A 123 10.61 -24.80 23.95
CA ILE A 123 11.47 -24.44 22.81
C ILE A 123 12.60 -25.45 22.66
N ASN A 124 13.27 -25.82 23.74
CA ASN A 124 14.37 -26.78 23.68
C ASN A 124 13.89 -28.15 23.19
N LYS A 125 12.70 -28.60 23.64
CA LYS A 125 12.09 -29.88 23.29
C LYS A 125 11.42 -29.92 21.91
N ALA A 126 11.18 -28.77 21.26
CA ALA A 126 10.53 -28.73 19.96
C ALA A 126 11.28 -29.57 18.92
N THR A 127 10.54 -30.36 18.15
CA THR A 127 11.09 -31.25 17.12
C THR A 127 10.69 -30.84 15.72
N ASP A 128 9.67 -29.98 15.60
CA ASP A 128 9.14 -29.47 14.34
C ASP A 128 8.95 -27.94 14.38
N ASP A 129 8.89 -27.30 13.22
CA ASP A 129 8.70 -25.86 13.09
C ASP A 129 7.31 -25.44 13.60
N ASP A 130 6.27 -26.28 13.42
CA ASP A 130 4.91 -26.01 13.90
C ASP A 130 4.80 -26.00 15.44
N ASP A 131 5.76 -26.61 16.15
CA ASP A 131 5.85 -26.51 17.62
C ASP A 131 6.21 -25.08 18.06
N LEU A 132 6.94 -24.35 17.20
CA LEU A 132 7.56 -23.06 17.49
C LEU A 132 6.79 -21.88 16.88
N ILE A 133 6.24 -22.07 15.68
CA ILE A 133 5.61 -21.01 14.89
C ILE A 133 4.25 -21.43 14.33
N GLN A 134 3.35 -20.45 14.16
CA GLN A 134 2.08 -20.66 13.46
C GLN A 134 2.30 -20.57 11.95
N GLY A 135 2.17 -21.69 11.22
CA GLY A 135 1.83 -21.77 9.79
C GLY A 135 2.45 -20.73 8.83
N SER A 136 3.49 -21.16 8.11
CA SER A 136 3.96 -20.87 6.73
C SER A 136 3.89 -19.47 6.06
N PHE A 137 3.44 -18.38 6.71
CA PHE A 137 3.61 -17.03 6.15
C PHE A 137 4.12 -15.93 7.10
N MET A 138 4.09 -16.16 8.41
CA MET A 138 4.71 -15.29 9.40
C MET A 138 5.46 -16.14 10.43
N LEU A 139 6.67 -15.74 10.84
CA LEU A 139 7.33 -16.26 12.03
C LEU A 139 6.61 -15.75 13.31
N LEU A 140 5.29 -15.99 13.41
CA LEU A 140 4.55 -15.75 14.64
C LEU A 140 4.80 -16.93 15.56
N PRO A 141 5.19 -16.71 16.82
CA PRO A 141 5.30 -17.80 17.78
C PRO A 141 3.98 -18.58 17.87
N ALA A 142 4.06 -19.90 18.05
CA ALA A 142 2.90 -20.73 18.33
C ALA A 142 2.05 -20.10 19.44
N GLN A 143 0.73 -20.30 19.39
CA GLN A 143 -0.24 -19.60 20.27
C GLN A 143 0.13 -19.71 21.75
N TYR A 144 0.67 -20.85 22.16
CA TYR A 144 1.21 -21.06 23.50
C TYR A 144 2.22 -19.98 23.92
N TYR A 145 3.20 -19.64 23.08
CA TYR A 145 4.24 -18.65 23.41
C TYR A 145 3.71 -17.23 23.46
N ILE A 146 2.72 -16.91 22.63
CA ILE A 146 2.00 -15.63 22.69
C ILE A 146 1.29 -15.52 24.04
N ASP A 147 0.60 -16.58 24.46
CA ASP A 147 -0.10 -16.61 25.75
C ASP A 147 0.86 -16.60 26.93
N ALA A 148 2.01 -17.27 26.83
CA ALA A 148 3.08 -17.20 27.83
C ALA A 148 3.62 -15.77 27.97
N CYS A 149 3.90 -15.09 26.85
CA CYS A 149 4.36 -13.71 26.85
C CYS A 149 3.33 -12.74 27.44
N ARG A 150 2.03 -12.91 27.12
CA ARG A 150 0.94 -12.14 27.73
C ARG A 150 0.92 -12.29 29.25
N LYS A 151 1.09 -13.52 29.75
CA LYS A 151 1.16 -13.78 31.19
C LYS A 151 2.40 -13.16 31.82
N ILE A 152 3.57 -13.29 31.18
CA ILE A 152 4.84 -12.69 31.66
C ILE A 152 4.69 -11.17 31.81
N ILE A 153 4.15 -10.49 30.81
CA ILE A 153 3.91 -9.04 30.85
C ILE A 153 2.95 -8.70 32.00
N ALA A 154 1.82 -9.41 32.09
CA ALA A 154 0.79 -9.10 33.07
C ALA A 154 1.19 -9.41 34.52
N LEU A 155 2.01 -10.44 34.74
CA LEU A 155 2.60 -10.76 36.04
C LEU A 155 3.74 -9.80 36.41
N GLY A 156 4.49 -9.30 35.42
CA GLY A 156 5.51 -8.27 35.61
C GLY A 156 4.95 -6.97 36.23
N GLU A 157 3.67 -6.69 36.01
CA GLU A 157 3.00 -5.54 36.64
C GLU A 157 2.60 -5.78 38.12
N MET A 158 2.69 -7.02 38.63
CA MET A 158 2.23 -7.44 39.96
C MET A 158 3.35 -7.44 41.02
N ASN A 159 4.09 -6.35 41.14
CA ASN A 159 5.21 -6.24 42.08
C ASN A 159 4.78 -6.15 43.56
N SER A 160 5.75 -6.14 44.48
CA SER A 160 5.54 -6.04 45.93
C SER A 160 4.91 -4.72 46.40
N GLN A 161 4.71 -3.73 45.53
CA GLN A 161 3.90 -2.55 45.86
C GLN A 161 2.39 -2.86 45.79
N ILE A 162 2.01 -3.88 45.00
CA ILE A 162 0.62 -4.29 44.81
C ILE A 162 0.30 -5.54 45.64
N PHE A 163 1.26 -6.48 45.72
CA PHE A 163 1.14 -7.75 46.42
C PHE A 163 2.39 -8.03 47.28
N PRO A 164 2.67 -7.24 48.33
CA PRO A 164 3.85 -7.39 49.20
C PRO A 164 3.98 -8.77 49.85
N ASN A 165 2.88 -9.43 50.21
CA ASN A 165 2.84 -10.72 50.90
C ASN A 165 2.45 -11.89 49.97
N GLY A 166 2.53 -11.69 48.66
CA GLY A 166 2.21 -12.74 47.69
C GLY A 166 0.78 -13.24 47.82
N LYS A 167 0.59 -14.56 47.84
CA LYS A 167 -0.75 -15.18 47.78
C LYS A 167 -1.69 -14.71 48.88
N LYS A 168 -1.15 -14.31 50.04
CA LYS A 168 -1.94 -13.77 51.17
C LYS A 168 -2.72 -12.51 50.81
N ASP A 169 -2.25 -11.74 49.83
CA ASP A 169 -2.86 -10.48 49.40
C ASP A 169 -3.92 -10.66 48.29
N ILE A 170 -4.05 -11.87 47.71
CA ILE A 170 -5.03 -12.16 46.64
C ILE A 170 -6.47 -11.82 47.09
N PRO A 171 -6.95 -12.18 48.30
CA PRO A 171 -8.29 -11.81 48.75
C PRO A 171 -8.54 -10.29 48.74
N ASP A 172 -7.57 -9.49 49.17
CA ASP A 172 -7.72 -8.03 49.19
C ASP A 172 -7.57 -7.43 47.79
N GLY A 173 -6.71 -8.00 46.94
CA GLY A 173 -6.66 -7.71 45.51
C GLY A 173 -8.02 -7.93 44.84
N LYS A 174 -8.69 -9.05 45.13
CA LYS A 174 -10.04 -9.36 44.63
C LYS A 174 -11.06 -8.33 45.10
N LYS A 175 -11.01 -7.89 46.36
CA LYS A 175 -11.89 -6.82 46.88
C LYS A 175 -11.68 -5.50 46.12
N ARG A 176 -10.42 -5.07 45.93
CA ARG A 176 -10.09 -3.84 45.19
C ARG A 176 -10.58 -3.90 43.74
N LYS A 177 -10.26 -4.97 43.02
CA LYS A 177 -10.68 -5.15 41.61
C LYS A 177 -12.20 -5.26 41.47
N LYS A 178 -12.88 -5.93 42.40
CA LYS A 178 -14.36 -5.99 42.44
C LYS A 178 -14.98 -4.60 42.57
N LYS A 179 -14.39 -3.71 43.38
CA LYS A 179 -14.84 -2.31 43.53
C LYS A 179 -14.64 -1.52 42.23
N GLU A 180 -13.50 -1.68 41.58
CA GLU A 180 -13.17 -1.06 40.30
C GLU A 180 -14.15 -1.48 39.19
N ILE A 181 -14.36 -2.79 39.00
CA ILE A 181 -15.33 -3.34 38.04
C ILE A 181 -16.73 -2.79 38.34
N LYS A 182 -17.18 -2.85 39.60
CA LYS A 182 -18.50 -2.31 39.98
C LYS A 182 -18.62 -0.81 39.72
N SER A 183 -17.54 -0.05 39.89
CA SER A 183 -17.52 1.39 39.62
C SER A 183 -17.67 1.67 38.13
N TYR A 184 -16.86 1.03 37.28
CA TYR A 184 -16.94 1.20 35.84
C TYR A 184 -18.33 0.88 35.28
N PHE A 185 -18.90 -0.26 35.70
CA PHE A 185 -20.23 -0.66 35.22
C PHE A 185 -21.39 0.20 35.79
N ARG A 186 -21.13 1.10 36.76
CA ARG A 186 -22.14 2.01 37.32
C ARG A 186 -22.52 3.12 36.36
N ASP A 187 -21.61 3.49 35.47
CA ASP A 187 -21.81 4.61 34.54
C ASP A 187 -22.77 4.24 33.40
N PHE A 188 -22.88 2.95 33.09
CA PHE A 188 -23.86 2.43 32.13
C PHE A 188 -25.29 2.50 32.70
N LYS A 189 -26.12 3.37 32.12
CA LYS A 189 -27.52 3.51 32.52
C LYS A 189 -28.43 2.71 31.60
N LYS A 190 -29.21 1.76 32.15
CA LYS A 190 -30.17 0.91 31.41
C LYS A 190 -31.03 1.70 30.41
N LYS A 191 -31.51 2.90 30.77
CA LYS A 191 -32.33 3.75 29.91
C LYS A 191 -31.67 4.12 28.58
N SER A 192 -30.34 4.24 28.56
CA SER A 192 -29.53 4.64 27.42
C SER A 192 -29.33 3.54 26.38
N TYR A 193 -29.55 2.26 26.74
CA TYR A 193 -29.26 1.11 25.89
C TYR A 193 -30.54 0.33 25.57
N ASN A 194 -30.58 -0.31 24.40
CA ASN A 194 -31.65 -1.28 24.09
C ASN A 194 -31.42 -2.60 24.86
N SER A 195 -32.37 -3.53 24.77
CA SER A 195 -32.33 -4.80 25.51
C SER A 195 -31.09 -5.64 25.18
N PHE A 196 -30.65 -5.65 23.92
CA PHE A 196 -29.47 -6.38 23.45
C PHE A 196 -28.19 -5.86 24.11
N TYR A 197 -27.87 -4.59 23.92
CA TYR A 197 -26.64 -4.02 24.48
C TYR A 197 -26.66 -3.97 26.02
N TRP A 198 -27.82 -3.76 26.62
CA TRP A 198 -27.96 -3.91 28.08
C TRP A 198 -27.74 -5.35 28.55
N GLY A 199 -28.14 -6.34 27.75
CA GLY A 199 -27.79 -7.74 27.94
C GLY A 199 -26.28 -7.96 27.97
N ASN A 200 -25.58 -7.48 26.94
CA ASN A 200 -24.12 -7.61 26.82
C ASN A 200 -23.38 -6.98 28.00
N ILE A 201 -23.80 -5.77 28.42
CA ILE A 201 -23.23 -5.08 29.60
C ILE A 201 -23.40 -5.94 30.86
N ARG A 202 -24.60 -6.48 31.10
CA ARG A 202 -24.87 -7.34 32.26
C ARG A 202 -24.05 -8.62 32.21
N GLN A 203 -24.03 -9.30 31.07
CA GLN A 203 -23.31 -10.55 30.90
C GLN A 203 -21.80 -10.36 31.08
N LYS A 204 -21.22 -9.29 30.51
CA LYS A 204 -19.79 -9.02 30.65
C LYS A 204 -19.42 -8.68 32.09
N ARG A 205 -20.24 -7.86 32.78
CA ARG A 205 -20.08 -7.61 34.22
C ARG A 205 -20.13 -8.90 35.03
N TYR A 206 -21.12 -9.75 34.76
CA TYR A 206 -21.28 -11.03 35.45
C TYR A 206 -20.07 -11.95 35.22
N SER A 207 -19.65 -12.10 33.96
CA SER A 207 -18.50 -12.91 33.58
C SER A 207 -17.22 -12.46 34.29
N LEU A 208 -16.91 -11.15 34.29
CA LEU A 208 -15.76 -10.61 35.00
C LEU A 208 -15.81 -10.86 36.50
N LEU A 209 -16.97 -10.64 37.13
CA LEU A 209 -17.14 -10.89 38.56
C LEU A 209 -16.99 -12.38 38.89
N LYS A 210 -17.50 -13.26 38.03
CA LYS A 210 -17.40 -14.71 38.20
C LYS A 210 -15.96 -15.20 38.01
N GLN A 211 -15.26 -14.71 37.00
CA GLN A 211 -13.84 -14.97 36.81
C GLN A 211 -13.05 -14.51 38.04
N LEU A 212 -13.33 -13.30 38.53
CA LEU A 212 -12.69 -12.75 39.73
C LEU A 212 -12.94 -13.61 40.98
N GLU A 213 -14.15 -14.12 41.17
CA GLU A 213 -14.49 -15.04 42.26
C GLU A 213 -13.66 -16.33 42.22
N ASN A 214 -13.39 -16.84 41.02
CA ASN A 214 -12.64 -18.08 40.80
C ASN A 214 -11.11 -17.90 40.85
N VAL A 215 -10.59 -16.68 41.01
CA VAL A 215 -9.14 -16.43 41.07
C VAL A 215 -8.50 -17.18 42.24
N LYS A 216 -7.49 -18.00 41.92
CA LYS A 216 -6.61 -18.71 42.86
C LYS A 216 -5.13 -18.39 42.66
N THR A 217 -4.73 -18.02 41.44
CA THR A 217 -3.33 -17.68 41.07
C THR A 217 -3.20 -16.22 40.63
N PHE A 218 -1.97 -15.73 40.49
CA PHE A 218 -1.76 -14.40 39.92
C PHE A 218 -2.06 -14.36 38.43
N SER A 219 -1.89 -15.47 37.70
CA SER A 219 -2.33 -15.61 36.32
C SER A 219 -3.85 -15.51 36.17
N ASP A 220 -4.62 -16.11 37.09
CA ASP A 220 -6.08 -15.96 37.07
C ASP A 220 -6.46 -14.48 37.29
N PHE A 221 -5.79 -13.82 38.24
CA PHE A 221 -6.01 -12.40 38.52
C PHE A 221 -5.62 -11.51 37.33
N SER A 222 -4.54 -11.85 36.63
CA SER A 222 -4.05 -11.10 35.48
C SER A 222 -5.00 -11.21 34.28
N ARG A 223 -5.60 -12.38 34.06
CA ARG A 223 -6.63 -12.59 33.05
C ARG A 223 -7.85 -11.71 33.27
N VAL A 224 -8.31 -11.58 34.51
CA VAL A 224 -9.42 -10.67 34.85
C VAL A 224 -9.06 -9.22 34.55
N ASN A 225 -7.81 -8.80 34.83
CA ASN A 225 -7.36 -7.45 34.52
C ASN A 225 -7.31 -7.18 33.01
N GLN A 226 -6.85 -8.14 32.21
CA GLN A 226 -6.84 -8.05 30.75
C GLN A 226 -8.26 -7.96 30.18
N ASP A 227 -9.14 -8.89 30.59
CA ASP A 227 -10.53 -8.93 30.13
C ASP A 227 -11.30 -7.65 30.50
N PHE A 228 -10.92 -6.99 31.61
CA PHE A 228 -11.47 -5.69 32.02
C PHE A 228 -10.83 -4.52 31.27
N GLY A 229 -9.51 -4.54 31.07
CA GLY A 229 -8.78 -3.50 30.33
C GLY A 229 -9.22 -3.37 28.87
N MET A 230 -9.48 -4.48 28.19
CA MET A 230 -10.01 -4.49 26.82
C MET A 230 -11.32 -3.71 26.67
N ILE A 231 -12.17 -3.73 27.71
CA ILE A 231 -13.44 -3.00 27.72
C ILE A 231 -13.19 -1.49 27.82
N ASN A 232 -12.26 -1.08 28.69
CA ASN A 232 -11.92 0.32 28.91
C ASN A 232 -11.31 0.95 27.64
N VAL A 233 -10.43 0.24 26.94
CA VAL A 233 -9.79 0.71 25.71
C VAL A 233 -10.81 0.94 24.59
N VAL A 234 -11.79 0.04 24.44
CA VAL A 234 -12.85 0.19 23.44
C VAL A 234 -13.75 1.41 23.76
N SER A 235 -13.83 1.83 25.03
CA SER A 235 -14.66 2.98 25.44
C SER A 235 -14.01 4.37 25.35
N THR A 236 -12.68 4.47 25.19
CA THR A 236 -11.93 5.76 25.27
C THR A 236 -11.62 6.41 23.92
N SER A 237 -12.26 6.01 22.81
CA SER A 237 -12.04 6.64 21.50
C SER A 237 -12.78 7.99 21.37
N THR A 238 -12.28 9.00 22.07
CA THR A 238 -12.75 10.39 21.95
C THR A 238 -12.25 11.03 20.65
N THR A 239 -13.15 11.23 19.69
CA THR A 239 -13.24 12.47 18.89
C THR A 239 -14.69 12.59 18.41
N GLU A 240 -15.43 13.51 19.01
CA GLU A 240 -16.67 14.05 18.45
C GLU A 240 -16.28 14.90 17.22
N GLU A 241 -16.33 14.33 16.03
CA GLU A 241 -16.27 15.11 14.78
C GLU A 241 -17.40 14.66 13.83
N GLU A 242 -17.99 15.65 13.17
CA GLU A 242 -19.30 15.64 12.53
C GLU A 242 -19.55 14.53 11.50
N PHE A 243 -20.79 14.04 11.49
CA PHE A 243 -21.33 13.12 10.49
C PHE A 243 -21.44 13.83 9.13
N SER A 244 -20.68 13.41 8.11
CA SER A 244 -20.87 13.89 6.73
C SER A 244 -20.74 12.78 5.69
N VAL A 245 -21.47 12.94 4.58
CA VAL A 245 -21.55 12.02 3.44
C VAL A 245 -20.61 12.55 2.33
N ASP A 246 -19.70 11.72 1.81
CA ASP A 246 -18.90 12.06 0.60
C ASP A 246 -19.21 11.14 -0.60
N ASP A 247 -18.94 11.67 -1.80
CA ASP A 247 -19.28 11.11 -3.13
C ASP A 247 -18.59 9.77 -3.51
N LYS A 248 -17.73 9.22 -2.64
CA LYS A 248 -17.01 7.96 -2.89
C LYS A 248 -17.72 6.72 -2.37
N GLY A 249 -18.89 6.86 -1.75
CA GLY A 249 -19.79 5.72 -1.52
C GLY A 249 -19.31 4.74 -0.45
N GLY A 250 -18.60 5.20 0.57
CA GLY A 250 -18.46 4.47 1.84
C GLY A 250 -19.12 5.26 2.97
N VAL A 251 -19.72 4.60 3.96
CA VAL A 251 -20.17 5.27 5.19
C VAL A 251 -18.93 5.63 6.01
N LYS A 252 -18.51 6.90 5.97
CA LYS A 252 -17.49 7.43 6.89
C LYS A 252 -18.17 7.95 8.15
N VAL A 253 -17.58 7.66 9.31
CA VAL A 253 -17.87 8.33 10.58
C VAL A 253 -16.64 9.18 10.91
N GLY A 254 -16.76 10.50 10.84
CA GLY A 254 -15.74 11.48 11.27
C GLY A 254 -14.28 11.07 11.02
N GLY A 255 -13.80 11.16 9.79
CA GLY A 255 -12.36 11.05 9.46
C GLY A 255 -11.65 9.73 9.85
N ARG A 256 -12.34 8.74 10.40
CA ARG A 256 -11.79 7.43 10.77
C ARG A 256 -12.46 6.32 9.96
N GLU A 257 -11.64 5.37 9.52
CA GLU A 257 -12.11 4.04 9.11
C GLU A 257 -12.95 3.41 10.23
N VAL A 258 -13.94 2.61 9.86
CA VAL A 258 -14.93 1.92 10.72
C VAL A 258 -14.29 0.81 11.59
N ILE A 259 -13.04 0.95 12.02
CA ILE A 259 -12.28 -0.17 12.58
C ILE A 259 -12.43 -0.33 14.10
N THR A 260 -13.08 0.58 14.83
CA THR A 260 -13.36 0.33 16.26
C THR A 260 -14.85 0.19 16.50
N LEU A 261 -15.35 -1.05 16.36
CA LEU A 261 -16.63 -1.45 16.91
C LEU A 261 -16.60 -1.18 18.42
N ASN A 262 -17.49 -0.33 18.91
CA ASN A 262 -17.72 -0.23 20.34
C ASN A 262 -18.43 -1.52 20.75
N TRP A 263 -17.96 -2.16 21.81
CA TRP A 263 -18.57 -3.40 22.29
C TRP A 263 -20.03 -3.20 22.76
N VAL A 264 -20.48 -1.95 22.96
CA VAL A 264 -21.89 -1.54 23.13
C VAL A 264 -22.22 -0.18 22.51
N TYR A 265 -23.49 -0.01 22.11
CA TYR A 265 -24.01 1.25 21.56
C TYR A 265 -25.30 1.69 22.28
N THR A 266 -25.44 2.99 22.54
CA THR A 266 -26.66 3.60 23.06
C THR A 266 -27.79 3.59 22.01
N LYS A 267 -29.04 3.72 22.45
CA LYS A 267 -30.21 3.84 21.56
C LYS A 267 -30.06 4.98 20.55
N SER A 268 -29.46 6.10 20.97
CA SER A 268 -29.23 7.25 20.12
C SER A 268 -28.22 6.94 19.01
N GLU A 269 -27.09 6.30 19.37
CA GLU A 269 -26.07 5.87 18.41
C GLU A 269 -26.62 4.82 17.44
N VAL A 270 -27.33 3.80 17.93
CA VAL A 270 -27.99 2.80 17.08
C VAL A 270 -28.95 3.48 16.10
N LYS A 271 -29.74 4.46 16.55
CA LYS A 271 -30.65 5.22 15.68
C LYS A 271 -29.90 6.02 14.61
N LYS A 272 -28.81 6.71 14.98
CA LYS A 272 -27.97 7.49 14.04
C LYS A 272 -27.31 6.58 13.00
N LEU A 273 -26.68 5.49 13.43
CA LEU A 273 -26.02 4.52 12.55
C LEU A 273 -27.01 3.86 11.60
N LYS A 274 -28.16 3.40 12.13
CA LYS A 274 -29.25 2.86 11.30
C LYS A 274 -29.70 3.85 10.23
N LYS A 275 -29.87 5.13 10.59
CA LYS A 275 -30.25 6.18 9.65
C LYS A 275 -29.18 6.34 8.55
N ALA A 276 -27.91 6.44 8.93
CA ALA A 276 -26.80 6.59 7.98
C ALA A 276 -26.70 5.41 6.99
N ILE A 277 -26.79 4.17 7.50
CA ILE A 277 -26.76 2.94 6.68
C ILE A 277 -27.92 2.93 5.66
N LEU A 278 -29.12 3.33 6.09
CA LEU A 278 -30.29 3.40 5.21
C LEU A 278 -30.13 4.49 4.14
N GLU A 279 -29.67 5.69 4.52
CA GLU A 279 -29.45 6.83 3.62
C GLU A 279 -28.40 6.53 2.55
N TRP A 280 -27.31 5.85 2.91
CA TRP A 280 -26.22 5.49 2.00
C TRP A 280 -26.68 4.61 0.82
N SER A 281 -27.60 3.68 1.07
CA SER A 281 -28.01 2.70 0.06
C SER A 281 -28.67 3.33 -1.17
N GLY A 282 -29.28 4.52 -1.00
CA GLY A 282 -29.90 5.31 -2.06
C GLY A 282 -28.91 5.73 -3.15
N PRO A 283 -28.00 6.66 -2.83
CA PRO A 283 -26.98 7.15 -3.77
C PRO A 283 -26.12 6.03 -4.37
N TYR A 284 -25.70 5.05 -3.57
CA TYR A 284 -24.90 3.92 -4.05
C TYR A 284 -25.63 3.13 -5.16
N VAL A 285 -26.87 2.71 -4.91
CA VAL A 285 -27.67 1.96 -5.90
C VAL A 285 -27.97 2.80 -7.15
N ALA A 286 -28.26 4.10 -6.98
CA ALA A 286 -28.48 4.99 -8.12
C ALA A 286 -27.24 5.09 -9.02
N LYS A 287 -26.05 5.20 -8.42
CA LYS A 287 -24.76 5.27 -9.11
C LYS A 287 -24.46 4.00 -9.90
N VAL A 288 -24.54 2.83 -9.26
CA VAL A 288 -24.19 1.55 -9.91
C VAL A 288 -25.21 1.14 -10.98
N THR A 289 -26.49 1.51 -10.82
CA THR A 289 -27.53 1.11 -11.79
C THR A 289 -27.64 2.01 -13.03
N LYS A 290 -26.98 3.18 -13.05
CA LYS A 290 -27.08 4.19 -14.14
C LYS A 290 -26.75 3.66 -15.54
N LYS A 291 -25.85 2.69 -15.65
CA LYS A 291 -25.37 2.12 -16.94
C LYS A 291 -25.72 0.64 -17.12
N LEU A 292 -26.56 0.07 -16.27
CA LEU A 292 -26.91 -1.36 -16.31
C LEU A 292 -28.17 -1.63 -17.14
N LYS A 293 -28.24 -2.83 -17.74
CA LYS A 293 -29.45 -3.34 -18.39
C LYS A 293 -30.63 -3.37 -17.40
N LYS A 294 -31.86 -3.13 -17.91
CA LYS A 294 -33.09 -2.99 -17.10
C LYS A 294 -33.34 -4.17 -16.14
N ASN A 295 -33.02 -5.39 -16.57
CA ASN A 295 -33.15 -6.60 -15.76
C ASN A 295 -32.22 -6.61 -14.53
N LYS A 296 -30.93 -6.32 -14.71
CA LYS A 296 -29.94 -6.24 -13.62
C LYS A 296 -30.24 -5.10 -12.66
N ALA A 297 -30.56 -3.92 -13.20
CA ALA A 297 -30.95 -2.76 -12.39
C ALA A 297 -32.22 -3.04 -11.56
N GLY A 298 -33.19 -3.78 -12.12
CA GLY A 298 -34.40 -4.20 -11.40
C GLY A 298 -34.11 -5.12 -10.22
N LYS A 299 -33.20 -6.09 -10.37
CA LYS A 299 -32.77 -6.98 -9.28
C LYS A 299 -32.11 -6.21 -8.13
N ILE A 300 -31.16 -5.33 -8.44
CA ILE A 300 -30.45 -4.53 -7.43
C ILE A 300 -31.43 -3.66 -6.63
N ARG A 301 -32.41 -3.04 -7.29
CA ARG A 301 -33.46 -2.26 -6.60
C ARG A 301 -34.33 -3.12 -5.67
N LYS A 302 -34.63 -4.37 -6.04
CA LYS A 302 -35.34 -5.32 -5.16
C LYS A 302 -34.49 -5.67 -3.94
N TRP A 303 -33.20 -5.96 -4.12
CA TRP A 303 -32.29 -6.24 -3.01
C TRP A 303 -32.15 -5.05 -2.06
N LYS A 304 -32.08 -3.82 -2.58
CA LYS A 304 -32.10 -2.60 -1.76
C LYS A 304 -33.33 -2.51 -0.88
N LYS A 305 -34.52 -2.72 -1.44
CA LYS A 305 -35.78 -2.69 -0.68
C LYS A 305 -35.78 -3.74 0.44
N GLU A 306 -35.29 -4.94 0.15
CA GLU A 306 -35.20 -6.02 1.12
C GLU A 306 -34.18 -5.73 2.23
N PHE A 307 -33.00 -5.20 1.86
CA PHE A 307 -31.99 -4.71 2.78
C PHE A 307 -32.57 -3.65 3.71
N GLU A 308 -33.14 -2.56 3.17
CA GLU A 308 -33.73 -1.50 3.98
C GLU A 308 -34.81 -2.00 4.94
N ARG A 309 -35.68 -2.91 4.45
CA ARG A 309 -36.76 -3.49 5.25
C ARG A 309 -36.21 -4.26 6.45
N LYS A 310 -35.12 -5.01 6.28
CA LYS A 310 -34.45 -5.75 7.35
C LYS A 310 -33.71 -4.81 8.29
N THR A 311 -32.87 -3.92 7.75
CA THR A 311 -32.11 -2.91 8.50
C THR A 311 -32.97 -2.03 9.41
N ARG A 312 -34.20 -1.70 9.01
CA ARG A 312 -35.15 -0.96 9.85
C ARG A 312 -35.54 -1.71 11.13
N LYS A 313 -35.65 -3.04 11.08
CA LYS A 313 -36.10 -3.90 12.19
C LYS A 313 -34.99 -4.25 13.18
N ASP A 314 -33.74 -4.02 12.82
CA ASP A 314 -32.60 -4.49 13.61
C ASP A 314 -32.37 -3.67 14.86
N TYR A 315 -31.72 -4.30 15.83
CA TYR A 315 -31.47 -3.70 17.15
C TYR A 315 -29.98 -3.63 17.52
N ASP A 316 -29.10 -4.33 16.82
CA ASP A 316 -27.65 -4.25 17.02
C ASP A 316 -26.90 -3.86 15.73
N VAL A 317 -25.83 -3.10 15.92
CA VAL A 317 -25.00 -2.50 14.88
C VAL A 317 -24.24 -3.54 14.10
N ASP A 318 -23.66 -4.54 14.76
CA ASP A 318 -22.85 -5.58 14.12
C ASP A 318 -23.67 -6.31 13.07
N SER A 319 -24.86 -6.76 13.44
CA SER A 319 -25.77 -7.43 12.55
C SER A 319 -26.26 -6.51 11.40
N MET A 320 -26.45 -5.21 11.66
CA MET A 320 -26.77 -4.22 10.61
C MET A 320 -25.61 -4.06 9.61
N MET A 321 -24.36 -4.07 10.09
CA MET A 321 -23.15 -4.00 9.27
C MET A 321 -22.96 -5.28 8.46
N ASP A 322 -23.12 -6.45 9.05
CA ASP A 322 -23.06 -7.74 8.34
C ASP A 322 -24.08 -7.78 7.18
N ARG A 323 -25.29 -7.27 7.43
CA ARG A 323 -26.32 -7.18 6.39
C ARG A 323 -25.99 -6.16 5.30
N TYR A 324 -25.35 -5.06 5.67
CA TYR A 324 -24.85 -4.07 4.73
C TYR A 324 -23.77 -4.69 3.84
N GLU A 325 -22.78 -5.36 4.41
CA GLU A 325 -21.70 -6.03 3.67
C GLU A 325 -22.26 -7.10 2.74
N ALA A 326 -23.17 -7.95 3.22
CA ALA A 326 -23.82 -8.97 2.38
C ALA A 326 -24.69 -8.37 1.27
N PHE A 327 -25.26 -7.16 1.47
CA PHE A 327 -25.97 -6.44 0.42
C PHE A 327 -25.02 -5.87 -0.63
N GLU A 328 -23.96 -5.18 -0.19
CA GLU A 328 -22.91 -4.63 -1.07
C GLU A 328 -22.29 -5.74 -1.90
N GLU A 329 -21.92 -6.86 -1.28
CA GLU A 329 -21.37 -8.03 -1.96
C GLU A 329 -22.31 -8.52 -3.08
N LYS A 330 -23.61 -8.70 -2.79
CA LYS A 330 -24.59 -9.11 -3.82
C LYS A 330 -24.65 -8.14 -4.99
N VAL A 331 -24.55 -6.84 -4.74
CA VAL A 331 -24.55 -5.81 -5.79
C VAL A 331 -23.28 -5.90 -6.63
N GLU A 332 -22.12 -5.94 -5.99
CA GLU A 332 -20.80 -6.03 -6.63
C GLU A 332 -20.67 -7.32 -7.48
N VAL A 333 -21.27 -8.43 -7.03
CA VAL A 333 -21.36 -9.69 -7.80
C VAL A 333 -22.17 -9.49 -9.08
N GLU A 334 -23.36 -8.88 -9.00
CA GLU A 334 -24.29 -8.75 -10.14
C GLU A 334 -23.75 -7.79 -11.21
N ILE A 335 -23.00 -6.76 -10.80
CA ILE A 335 -22.32 -5.84 -11.72
C ILE A 335 -21.01 -6.40 -12.27
N GLY A 336 -20.53 -7.52 -11.73
CA GLY A 336 -19.37 -8.26 -12.23
C GLY A 336 -18.03 -7.77 -11.68
N ASN A 337 -18.04 -6.95 -10.64
CA ASN A 337 -16.83 -6.51 -9.95
C ASN A 337 -16.26 -7.63 -9.06
N ILE A 338 -17.12 -8.45 -8.43
CA ILE A 338 -16.71 -9.60 -7.60
C ILE A 338 -17.45 -10.89 -7.96
N ALA A 339 -17.07 -12.02 -7.36
CA ALA A 339 -17.55 -13.36 -7.70
C ALA A 339 -18.73 -13.80 -6.86
N LYS A 340 -19.72 -14.48 -7.46
CA LYS A 340 -20.75 -15.14 -6.65
C LYS A 340 -20.12 -16.33 -5.92
N GLY A 341 -20.04 -16.25 -4.59
CA GLY A 341 -19.55 -17.35 -3.73
C GLY A 341 -18.05 -17.63 -3.84
N GLY A 342 -17.24 -16.62 -4.14
CA GLY A 342 -15.79 -16.80 -4.15
C GLY A 342 -15.27 -16.89 -2.73
N GLU A 343 -14.66 -18.02 -2.35
CA GLU A 343 -13.83 -18.10 -1.17
C GLU A 343 -12.86 -16.90 -1.15
N PHE A 344 -12.67 -16.30 0.03
CA PHE A 344 -11.58 -15.36 0.23
C PHE A 344 -10.29 -16.04 -0.20
N VAL A 345 -9.41 -15.27 -0.83
CA VAL A 345 -8.16 -15.84 -1.33
C VAL A 345 -7.38 -16.50 -0.19
N ASP A 346 -6.94 -17.74 -0.38
CA ASP A 346 -6.04 -18.39 0.57
C ASP A 346 -4.73 -17.58 0.60
N VAL A 347 -4.47 -16.92 1.73
CA VAL A 347 -3.27 -16.12 1.95
C VAL A 347 -2.01 -16.95 1.71
N ALA A 348 -2.03 -18.24 2.07
CA ALA A 348 -0.92 -19.15 1.80
C ALA A 348 -0.75 -19.42 0.30
N GLU A 349 -1.83 -19.45 -0.49
CA GLU A 349 -1.75 -19.63 -1.95
C GLU A 349 -1.27 -18.39 -2.69
N VAL A 350 -1.72 -17.20 -2.26
CA VAL A 350 -1.17 -15.92 -2.73
C VAL A 350 0.33 -15.90 -2.50
N GLU A 351 0.78 -16.38 -1.33
CA GLU A 351 2.19 -16.41 -1.08
C GLU A 351 2.94 -17.47 -1.88
N ARG A 352 2.41 -18.69 -1.99
CA ARG A 352 2.98 -19.70 -2.89
C ARG A 352 3.20 -19.13 -4.29
N CYS A 353 2.27 -18.32 -4.79
CA CYS A 353 2.40 -17.62 -6.07
C CYS A 353 3.48 -16.54 -6.07
N LYS A 354 3.56 -15.69 -5.03
CA LYS A 354 4.60 -14.65 -4.90
C LYS A 354 5.99 -15.26 -4.78
N ASN A 355 6.15 -16.30 -3.98
CA ASN A 355 7.41 -17.04 -3.82
C ASN A 355 7.86 -17.68 -5.13
N ARG A 356 6.96 -18.38 -5.84
CA ARG A 356 7.26 -18.92 -7.18
C ARG A 356 7.69 -17.83 -8.15
N LEU A 357 6.96 -16.72 -8.17
CA LEU A 357 7.29 -15.57 -9.03
C LEU A 357 8.64 -14.95 -8.67
N TYR A 358 8.95 -14.83 -7.38
CA TYR A 358 10.23 -14.31 -6.88
C TYR A 358 11.39 -15.23 -7.25
N THR A 359 11.26 -16.54 -7.02
CA THR A 359 12.27 -17.54 -7.40
C THR A 359 12.57 -17.47 -8.89
N GLU A 360 11.54 -17.41 -9.72
CA GLU A 360 11.70 -17.27 -11.16
C GLU A 360 12.33 -15.92 -11.53
N TYR A 361 11.85 -14.80 -10.97
CA TYR A 361 12.43 -13.47 -11.18
C TYR A 361 13.93 -13.41 -10.85
N MET A 362 14.36 -14.05 -9.76
CA MET A 362 15.77 -14.08 -9.35
C MET A 362 16.68 -14.77 -10.37
N ARG A 363 16.17 -15.74 -11.15
CA ARG A 363 16.91 -16.36 -12.26
C ARG A 363 17.21 -15.36 -13.39
N TYR A 364 16.41 -14.31 -13.56
CA TYR A 364 16.69 -13.26 -14.54
C TYR A 364 17.77 -12.29 -14.05
N ARG A 365 17.97 -12.16 -12.73
CA ARG A 365 18.95 -11.24 -12.15
C ARG A 365 20.40 -11.62 -12.43
N ILE A 366 20.67 -12.91 -12.61
CA ILE A 366 21.99 -13.44 -12.98
C ILE A 366 22.27 -13.37 -14.49
N SER A 367 21.27 -12.99 -15.29
CA SER A 367 21.40 -12.91 -16.75
C SER A 367 21.81 -11.49 -17.19
N ASP A 368 22.58 -11.41 -18.27
CA ASP A 368 23.11 -10.14 -18.79
C ASP A 368 22.03 -9.37 -19.59
N TYR A 369 21.25 -8.55 -18.89
CA TYR A 369 20.25 -7.63 -19.46
C TYR A 369 20.79 -6.19 -19.56
N SER A 370 20.32 -5.43 -20.55
CA SER A 370 20.49 -3.97 -20.55
C SER A 370 19.74 -3.34 -19.39
N GLU A 371 20.14 -2.15 -18.94
CA GLU A 371 19.46 -1.45 -17.85
C GLU A 371 17.96 -1.27 -18.16
N LYS A 372 17.65 -0.93 -19.41
CA LYS A 372 16.28 -0.76 -19.89
C LYS A 372 15.45 -2.04 -19.87
N ASN A 373 16.01 -3.17 -20.33
CA ASN A 373 15.27 -4.44 -20.33
C ASN A 373 15.20 -5.05 -18.93
N TRP A 374 16.21 -4.82 -18.09
CA TRP A 374 16.13 -5.13 -16.67
C TRP A 374 14.98 -4.38 -16.01
N GLY A 375 14.86 -3.06 -16.26
CA GLY A 375 13.72 -2.27 -15.79
C GLY A 375 12.37 -2.87 -16.19
N LYS A 376 12.20 -3.32 -17.43
CA LYS A 376 10.96 -4.00 -17.87
C LYS A 376 10.67 -5.30 -17.12
N ILE A 377 11.69 -6.11 -16.87
CA ILE A 377 11.53 -7.35 -16.09
C ILE A 377 11.10 -6.99 -14.67
N THR A 378 11.73 -5.99 -14.06
CA THR A 378 11.36 -5.46 -12.73
C THR A 378 9.94 -4.87 -12.72
N ASP A 379 9.50 -4.20 -13.77
CA ASP A 379 8.15 -3.65 -13.88
C ASP A 379 7.10 -4.75 -13.99
N ILE A 380 7.35 -5.78 -14.83
CA ILE A 380 6.47 -6.96 -14.95
C ILE A 380 6.34 -7.67 -13.60
N TYR A 381 7.47 -7.90 -12.93
CA TYR A 381 7.50 -8.47 -11.58
C TYR A 381 6.71 -7.61 -10.58
N SER A 382 7.01 -6.31 -10.50
CA SER A 382 6.41 -5.40 -9.52
C SER A 382 4.91 -5.23 -9.73
N ALA A 383 4.45 -5.13 -10.99
CA ALA A 383 3.03 -5.06 -11.32
C ALA A 383 2.30 -6.36 -10.98
N SER A 384 2.97 -7.52 -11.12
CA SER A 384 2.40 -8.82 -10.78
C SER A 384 2.34 -9.04 -9.27
N ILE A 385 3.36 -8.63 -8.54
CA ILE A 385 3.36 -8.59 -7.07
C ILE A 385 2.25 -7.68 -6.56
N PHE A 386 2.13 -6.46 -7.09
CA PHE A 386 1.06 -5.54 -6.69
C PHE A 386 -0.33 -6.14 -6.94
N LYS A 387 -0.53 -6.85 -8.06
CA LYS A 387 -1.79 -7.56 -8.31
C LYS A 387 -2.03 -8.67 -7.29
N LEU A 388 -1.02 -9.51 -7.00
CA LEU A 388 -1.13 -10.58 -6.00
C LEU A 388 -1.36 -10.02 -4.59
N GLU A 389 -0.78 -8.86 -4.24
CA GLU A 389 -0.96 -8.19 -2.95
C GLU A 389 -2.36 -7.57 -2.76
N ASN A 390 -3.09 -7.29 -3.84
CA ASN A 390 -4.41 -6.66 -3.81
C ASN A 390 -5.55 -7.60 -4.27
N ILE A 391 -5.27 -8.90 -4.45
CA ILE A 391 -6.31 -9.89 -4.73
C ILE A 391 -7.07 -10.18 -3.45
N THR A 392 -8.39 -10.20 -3.55
CA THR A 392 -9.29 -10.48 -2.43
C THR A 392 -10.05 -11.80 -2.61
N MET A 393 -10.13 -12.33 -3.84
CA MET A 393 -10.99 -13.48 -4.19
C MET A 393 -10.19 -14.65 -4.79
N GLN A 394 -10.46 -15.88 -4.34
CA GLN A 394 -9.77 -17.10 -4.79
C GLN A 394 -9.86 -17.34 -6.31
N ARG A 395 -11.01 -17.04 -6.94
CA ARG A 395 -11.15 -17.16 -8.40
C ARG A 395 -10.33 -16.16 -9.22
N GLU A 396 -9.87 -15.07 -8.59
CA GLU A 396 -9.00 -14.06 -9.19
C GLU A 396 -7.53 -14.48 -9.09
N LEU A 397 -7.22 -15.33 -8.11
CA LEU A 397 -6.01 -16.13 -8.04
C LEU A 397 -6.06 -17.24 -9.11
N LYS A 398 -6.19 -16.85 -10.38
CA LYS A 398 -5.97 -17.77 -11.49
C LYS A 398 -4.48 -18.06 -11.55
N ASP A 399 -4.16 -19.34 -11.74
CA ASP A 399 -2.85 -19.88 -12.14
C ASP A 399 -2.12 -19.02 -13.19
N SER A 400 -2.89 -18.28 -13.99
CA SER A 400 -2.41 -17.36 -15.01
C SER A 400 -1.57 -16.17 -14.53
N ILE A 401 -1.67 -15.66 -13.30
CA ILE A 401 -1.02 -14.36 -12.97
C ILE A 401 0.51 -14.48 -12.97
N TRP A 402 1.04 -15.38 -12.15
CA TRP A 402 2.49 -15.60 -12.07
C TRP A 402 2.99 -16.32 -13.34
N LYS A 403 2.21 -17.26 -13.92
CA LYS A 403 2.54 -17.91 -15.21
C LYS A 403 2.63 -16.90 -16.36
N LYS A 404 1.70 -15.95 -16.45
CA LYS A 404 1.73 -14.86 -17.44
C LYS A 404 2.90 -13.94 -17.21
N ALA A 405 3.18 -13.56 -15.96
CA ALA A 405 4.34 -12.75 -15.62
C ALA A 405 5.65 -13.42 -16.08
N ILE A 406 5.81 -14.71 -15.83
CA ILE A 406 6.94 -15.51 -16.34
C ILE A 406 6.95 -15.51 -17.88
N GLY A 407 5.80 -15.76 -18.51
CA GLY A 407 5.67 -15.75 -19.97
C GLY A 407 6.05 -14.41 -20.59
N ASP A 408 5.74 -13.30 -19.94
CA ASP A 408 6.07 -11.96 -20.39
C ASP A 408 7.54 -11.60 -20.11
N MET A 409 8.11 -12.03 -18.96
CA MET A 409 9.55 -11.90 -18.67
C MET A 409 10.40 -12.69 -19.67
N LYS A 410 10.00 -13.92 -20.06
CA LYS A 410 10.70 -14.73 -21.07
C LYS A 410 10.80 -14.05 -22.44
N LYS A 411 9.86 -13.15 -22.78
CA LYS A 411 9.89 -12.40 -24.05
C LYS A 411 10.90 -11.27 -24.05
N VAL A 412 11.40 -10.87 -22.88
CA VAL A 412 12.39 -9.79 -22.74
C VAL A 412 13.76 -10.34 -23.10
N PRO A 413 14.42 -9.82 -24.16
CA PRO A 413 15.71 -10.35 -24.59
C PRO A 413 16.87 -9.85 -23.70
N THR A 414 17.87 -10.70 -23.51
CA THR A 414 19.19 -10.35 -22.96
C THR A 414 19.97 -9.44 -23.92
N LYS A 415 21.12 -8.89 -23.47
CA LYS A 415 21.91 -7.91 -24.24
C LYS A 415 22.24 -8.37 -25.65
N VAL A 416 22.66 -9.62 -25.84
CA VAL A 416 23.10 -10.15 -27.14
C VAL A 416 21.95 -10.22 -28.17
N PRO A 417 20.81 -10.88 -27.91
CA PRO A 417 19.66 -10.86 -28.81
C PRO A 417 19.05 -9.46 -28.99
N GLU A 418 19.02 -8.63 -27.94
CA GLU A 418 18.55 -7.25 -28.02
C GLU A 418 19.40 -6.44 -29.01
N LEU A 419 20.72 -6.50 -28.85
CA LEU A 419 21.67 -5.80 -29.71
C LEU A 419 21.50 -6.24 -31.17
N LYS A 420 21.35 -7.55 -31.42
CA LYS A 420 21.12 -8.07 -32.78
C LYS A 420 19.84 -7.48 -33.40
N LYS A 421 18.72 -7.47 -32.65
CA LYS A 421 17.44 -6.89 -33.11
C LYS A 421 17.57 -5.38 -33.38
N LYS A 422 18.20 -4.62 -32.47
CA LYS A 422 18.42 -3.17 -32.64
C LYS A 422 19.27 -2.86 -33.87
N LYS A 423 20.40 -3.58 -34.08
CA LYS A 423 21.25 -3.42 -35.27
C LYS A 423 20.46 -3.60 -36.55
N ILE A 424 19.69 -4.67 -36.67
CA ILE A 424 18.86 -4.95 -37.86
C ILE A 424 17.88 -3.81 -38.11
N ARG A 425 17.13 -3.41 -37.07
CA ARG A 425 16.12 -2.34 -37.16
C ARG A 425 16.73 -1.01 -37.58
N TYR A 426 17.77 -0.55 -36.91
CA TYR A 426 18.39 0.75 -37.18
C TYR A 426 19.07 0.81 -38.55
N ILE A 427 19.76 -0.25 -38.95
CA ILE A 427 20.32 -0.34 -40.31
C ILE A 427 19.21 -0.28 -41.36
N LYS A 428 18.08 -0.97 -41.14
CA LYS A 428 16.92 -0.93 -42.05
C LYS A 428 16.35 0.48 -42.17
N ILE A 429 16.15 1.20 -41.06
CA ILE A 429 15.65 2.57 -41.05
C ILE A 429 16.60 3.49 -41.82
N LEU A 430 17.90 3.49 -41.49
CA LEU A 430 18.90 4.33 -42.14
C LEU A 430 19.02 4.06 -43.64
N LYS A 431 19.03 2.78 -44.06
CA LYS A 431 19.02 2.42 -45.47
C LYS A 431 17.72 2.86 -46.17
N GLY A 432 16.59 2.81 -45.48
CA GLY A 432 15.30 3.29 -45.99
C GLY A 432 15.32 4.78 -46.34
N LEU A 433 16.00 5.60 -45.54
CA LEU A 433 16.15 7.04 -45.81
C LEU A 433 16.78 7.33 -47.18
N LEU A 434 17.65 6.45 -47.68
CA LEU A 434 18.30 6.62 -48.99
C LEU A 434 17.30 6.64 -50.15
N ARG A 435 16.08 6.11 -49.98
CA ARG A 435 15.02 6.16 -50.99
C ARG A 435 14.30 7.50 -51.01
N SER A 436 14.25 8.22 -49.89
CA SER A 436 13.48 9.47 -49.77
C SER A 436 14.07 10.60 -50.64
N PRO A 437 13.22 11.32 -51.42
CA PRO A 437 13.67 12.45 -52.24
C PRO A 437 14.01 13.71 -51.42
N ARG A 438 13.62 13.73 -50.13
CA ARG A 438 13.77 14.85 -49.17
C ARG A 438 15.23 15.21 -48.90
N TYR A 439 16.14 14.26 -48.95
CA TYR A 439 17.52 14.42 -48.52
C TYR A 439 18.49 14.64 -49.68
N ASN A 440 19.57 15.36 -49.43
CA ASN A 440 20.71 15.45 -50.35
C ASN A 440 21.40 14.08 -50.41
N LYS A 441 21.31 13.39 -51.57
CA LYS A 441 21.75 11.99 -51.73
C LYS A 441 23.23 11.79 -51.43
N LYS A 442 24.11 12.69 -51.88
CA LYS A 442 25.57 12.60 -51.65
C LYS A 442 25.90 12.69 -50.17
N LYS A 443 25.36 13.72 -49.48
CA LYS A 443 25.56 13.91 -48.03
C LYS A 443 24.95 12.75 -47.23
N LEU A 444 23.72 12.36 -47.56
CA LEU A 444 23.01 11.28 -46.85
C LEU A 444 23.73 9.93 -47.00
N LYS A 445 24.20 9.56 -48.20
CA LYS A 445 24.93 8.30 -48.44
C LYS A 445 26.16 8.20 -47.53
N SER A 446 26.96 9.27 -47.42
CA SER A 446 28.13 9.31 -46.53
C SER A 446 27.75 9.11 -45.06
N ILE A 447 26.71 9.80 -44.59
CA ILE A 447 26.24 9.71 -43.20
C ILE A 447 25.72 8.30 -42.91
N VAL A 448 24.89 7.73 -43.79
CA VAL A 448 24.30 6.39 -43.64
C VAL A 448 25.39 5.31 -43.65
N THR A 449 26.38 5.38 -44.53
CA THR A 449 27.48 4.40 -44.56
C THR A 449 28.27 4.41 -43.24
N LYS A 450 28.64 5.59 -42.73
CA LYS A 450 29.34 5.74 -41.45
C LYS A 450 28.48 5.24 -40.27
N ALA A 451 27.18 5.53 -40.30
CA ALA A 451 26.22 5.07 -39.29
C ALA A 451 26.13 3.54 -39.25
N VAL A 452 25.91 2.91 -40.42
CA VAL A 452 25.80 1.44 -40.54
C VAL A 452 27.09 0.76 -40.08
N ALA A 453 28.26 1.28 -40.45
CA ALA A 453 29.54 0.73 -39.99
C ALA A 453 29.69 0.80 -38.46
N ARG A 454 29.39 1.95 -37.85
CA ARG A 454 29.49 2.13 -36.39
C ARG A 454 28.48 1.26 -35.63
N ILE A 455 27.25 1.15 -36.14
CA ILE A 455 26.20 0.27 -35.58
C ILE A 455 26.61 -1.20 -35.69
N LYS A 456 27.23 -1.64 -36.79
CA LYS A 456 27.73 -3.03 -36.91
C LYS A 456 28.83 -3.32 -35.88
N LYS A 457 29.76 -2.38 -35.67
CA LYS A 457 30.92 -2.54 -34.78
C LYS A 457 30.58 -2.50 -33.29
N THR A 458 29.51 -1.82 -32.86
CA THR A 458 29.20 -1.72 -31.43
C THR A 458 28.86 -3.08 -30.81
N LYS A 459 29.47 -3.39 -29.66
CA LYS A 459 29.13 -4.54 -28.81
C LYS A 459 28.28 -4.14 -27.59
N ASP A 460 28.17 -2.84 -27.36
CA ASP A 460 27.45 -2.24 -26.25
C ASP A 460 26.01 -1.93 -26.68
N VAL A 461 25.04 -2.58 -26.01
CA VAL A 461 23.61 -2.47 -26.30
C VAL A 461 22.98 -1.21 -25.73
N ASP A 462 23.61 -0.60 -24.73
CA ASP A 462 23.13 0.62 -24.09
C ASP A 462 23.54 1.83 -24.94
N LYS A 463 24.73 1.80 -25.57
CA LYS A 463 25.21 2.87 -26.47
C LYS A 463 24.62 2.85 -27.89
N ILE A 464 24.04 1.75 -28.34
CA ILE A 464 23.57 1.66 -29.75
C ILE A 464 22.45 2.66 -30.06
N ASP A 465 21.61 2.99 -29.08
CA ASP A 465 20.51 3.95 -29.23
C ASP A 465 21.07 5.37 -29.39
N GLU A 466 22.08 5.75 -28.59
CA GLU A 466 22.78 7.02 -28.73
C GLU A 466 23.49 7.16 -30.08
N ILE A 467 24.17 6.10 -30.52
CA ILE A 467 24.81 6.06 -31.84
C ILE A 467 23.78 6.31 -32.94
N PHE A 468 22.62 5.63 -32.87
CA PHE A 468 21.55 5.80 -33.85
C PHE A 468 21.01 7.23 -33.85
N THR A 469 20.62 7.75 -32.70
CA THR A 469 20.09 9.12 -32.54
C THR A 469 21.06 10.19 -33.05
N ALA A 470 22.35 10.05 -32.73
CA ALA A 470 23.38 10.96 -33.22
C ALA A 470 23.48 10.98 -34.75
N TYR A 471 23.29 9.83 -35.40
CA TYR A 471 23.26 9.75 -36.86
C TYR A 471 21.94 10.18 -37.47
N GLU A 472 20.82 9.96 -36.81
CA GLU A 472 19.50 10.47 -37.20
C GLU A 472 19.53 12.00 -37.29
N LEU A 473 20.03 12.69 -36.26
CA LEU A 473 20.23 14.14 -36.26
C LEU A 473 21.14 14.61 -37.41
N LYS A 474 22.20 13.84 -37.72
CA LYS A 474 23.05 14.14 -38.89
C LYS A 474 22.28 13.97 -40.20
N THR A 475 21.42 12.96 -40.32
CA THR A 475 20.57 12.78 -41.51
C THR A 475 19.59 13.93 -41.67
N GLU A 476 19.00 14.46 -40.60
CA GLU A 476 18.12 15.63 -40.66
C GLU A 476 18.84 16.87 -41.19
N LYS A 477 20.09 17.09 -40.78
CA LYS A 477 20.94 18.17 -41.32
C LYS A 477 21.25 18.00 -42.81
N SER A 478 21.00 16.82 -43.40
CA SER A 478 21.17 16.55 -44.83
C SER A 478 19.90 16.77 -45.66
N ILE A 479 18.78 17.17 -45.04
CA ILE A 479 17.55 17.54 -45.77
C ILE A 479 17.87 18.63 -46.79
N LYS A 480 17.36 18.48 -48.02
CA LYS A 480 17.52 19.49 -49.08
C LYS A 480 16.91 20.79 -48.62
N THR A 481 17.58 21.89 -48.93
CA THR A 481 17.07 23.23 -48.71
C THR A 481 16.88 23.92 -50.06
N PHE A 482 15.88 24.80 -50.11
CA PHE A 482 15.53 25.56 -51.29
C PHE A 482 15.46 27.03 -50.94
N ARG A 483 15.99 27.88 -51.82
CA ARG A 483 15.96 29.32 -51.62
C ARG A 483 14.75 29.91 -52.31
N ILE A 484 13.91 30.60 -51.55
CA ILE A 484 12.86 31.46 -52.08
C ILE A 484 13.47 32.84 -52.24
N LYS A 485 13.79 33.22 -53.47
CA LYS A 485 14.37 34.52 -53.80
C LYS A 485 13.24 35.52 -54.02
N VAL A 486 13.14 36.52 -53.16
CA VAL A 486 12.22 37.65 -53.32
C VAL A 486 13.00 38.84 -53.86
N LYS A 487 12.59 39.35 -55.02
CA LYS A 487 13.11 40.58 -55.63
C LYS A 487 11.97 41.58 -55.75
N LYS A 488 12.21 42.81 -55.29
CA LYS A 488 11.25 43.92 -55.42
C LYS A 488 11.88 45.06 -56.22
N VAL A 489 11.06 45.73 -57.02
CA VAL A 489 11.39 46.97 -57.73
C VAL A 489 10.32 48.00 -57.36
N GLY A 490 10.70 49.27 -57.19
CA GLY A 490 9.80 50.34 -56.74
C GLY A 490 9.58 50.43 -55.22
N ALA A 491 8.69 51.34 -54.83
CA ALA A 491 8.46 51.75 -53.46
C ALA A 491 7.41 50.88 -52.74
N GLY A 492 7.91 49.89 -52.00
CA GLY A 492 7.13 49.02 -51.14
C GLY A 492 8.01 48.07 -50.31
N LYS A 493 7.40 47.41 -49.33
CA LYS A 493 7.98 46.36 -48.48
C LYS A 493 7.54 44.97 -48.95
N ALA A 494 8.46 44.00 -48.88
CA ALA A 494 8.19 42.59 -49.13
C ALA A 494 8.96 41.74 -48.12
N SER A 495 8.43 40.56 -47.75
CA SER A 495 9.19 39.62 -46.92
C SER A 495 10.52 39.24 -47.59
N GLY A 496 11.59 39.14 -46.82
CA GLY A 496 12.92 38.85 -47.34
C GLY A 496 13.04 37.45 -47.96
N SER A 497 14.07 37.27 -48.78
CA SER A 497 14.44 35.96 -49.31
C SER A 497 14.76 34.99 -48.17
N LYS A 498 14.30 33.74 -48.24
CA LYS A 498 14.52 32.73 -47.18
C LYS A 498 14.94 31.39 -47.76
N THR A 499 15.85 30.71 -47.06
CA THR A 499 16.18 29.30 -47.31
C THR A 499 15.31 28.43 -46.42
N VAL A 500 14.59 27.49 -47.02
CA VAL A 500 13.61 26.64 -46.32
C VAL A 500 13.87 25.16 -46.62
N ARG A 501 13.43 24.27 -45.72
CA ARG A 501 13.65 22.82 -45.87
C ARG A 501 12.66 22.23 -46.88
N TYR A 502 13.06 21.14 -47.53
CA TYR A 502 12.19 20.36 -48.41
C TYR A 502 10.84 20.06 -47.75
N GLY A 503 9.75 20.35 -48.47
CA GLY A 503 8.37 20.09 -48.05
C GLY A 503 7.80 21.10 -47.05
N SER A 504 8.58 22.10 -46.60
CA SER A 504 8.06 23.16 -45.73
C SER A 504 7.28 24.21 -46.51
N SER A 505 6.57 25.08 -45.76
CA SER A 505 5.85 26.22 -46.31
C SER A 505 6.52 27.54 -45.96
N PHE A 506 6.36 28.54 -46.83
CA PHE A 506 6.85 29.90 -46.61
C PHE A 506 5.88 30.94 -47.15
N LYS A 507 5.65 31.97 -46.36
CA LYS A 507 4.69 33.03 -46.65
C LYS A 507 5.41 34.33 -46.91
N VAL A 508 5.06 35.00 -48.01
CA VAL A 508 5.55 36.32 -48.38
C VAL A 508 4.41 37.31 -48.30
N VAL A 509 4.61 38.37 -47.54
CA VAL A 509 3.69 39.50 -47.40
C VAL A 509 4.25 40.70 -48.15
N LEU A 510 3.39 41.38 -48.91
CA LEU A 510 3.69 42.54 -49.71
C LEU A 510 2.89 43.73 -49.19
N ALA A 511 3.56 44.87 -49.03
CA ALA A 511 2.96 46.11 -48.56
C ALA A 511 3.50 47.29 -49.39
N PRO A 512 2.74 47.81 -50.36
CA PRO A 512 3.08 49.06 -51.05
C PRO A 512 3.24 50.21 -50.05
N PHE A 513 4.06 51.20 -50.38
CA PHE A 513 4.08 52.46 -49.64
C PHE A 513 2.92 53.36 -50.04
N ALA A 514 2.66 54.40 -49.24
CA ALA A 514 1.63 55.38 -49.55
C ALA A 514 1.84 55.96 -50.96
N GLY A 515 0.77 56.04 -51.76
CA GLY A 515 0.81 56.49 -53.15
C GLY A 515 1.20 55.43 -54.18
N HIS A 516 1.63 54.23 -53.77
CA HIS A 516 2.04 53.15 -54.69
C HIS A 516 1.07 51.97 -54.68
N ARG A 517 1.03 51.21 -55.78
CA ARG A 517 0.29 49.95 -55.89
C ARG A 517 1.17 48.81 -56.38
N ILE A 518 0.73 47.57 -56.15
CA ILE A 518 1.35 46.41 -56.79
C ILE A 518 0.95 46.44 -58.25
N SER A 519 1.91 46.61 -59.16
CA SER A 519 1.64 46.61 -60.60
C SER A 519 1.80 45.22 -61.19
N GLU A 520 2.81 44.47 -60.73
CA GLU A 520 3.08 43.14 -61.22
C GLU A 520 3.65 42.22 -60.13
N VAL A 521 3.20 40.97 -60.13
CA VAL A 521 3.85 39.89 -59.39
C VAL A 521 4.08 38.71 -60.31
N ARG A 522 5.33 38.24 -60.36
CA ARG A 522 5.72 37.01 -61.07
C ARG A 522 6.25 35.97 -60.10
N ILE A 523 5.72 34.75 -60.17
CA ILE A 523 6.29 33.56 -59.52
C ILE A 523 6.96 32.72 -60.60
N ASP A 524 8.26 32.48 -60.44
CA ASP A 524 9.09 31.73 -61.40
C ASP A 524 8.97 32.25 -62.84
N GLY A 525 8.81 33.57 -63.00
CA GLY A 525 8.68 34.24 -64.28
C GLY A 525 7.26 34.30 -64.85
N LYS A 526 6.28 33.63 -64.24
CA LYS A 526 4.87 33.69 -64.66
C LYS A 526 4.10 34.73 -63.86
N SER A 527 3.38 35.61 -64.54
CA SER A 527 2.51 36.60 -63.89
C SER A 527 1.35 35.93 -63.18
N VAL A 528 1.06 36.38 -61.96
CA VAL A 528 0.00 35.81 -61.11
C VAL A 528 -0.95 36.91 -60.65
N LYS A 529 -2.14 36.51 -60.18
CA LYS A 529 -3.12 37.45 -59.62
C LYS A 529 -2.51 38.25 -58.48
N LEU A 530 -2.65 39.57 -58.56
CA LEU A 530 -2.15 40.52 -57.58
C LEU A 530 -2.84 40.29 -56.22
N LYS A 531 -2.04 39.94 -55.21
CA LYS A 531 -2.43 39.76 -53.82
C LYS A 531 -1.39 40.40 -52.91
N SER A 532 -1.80 40.82 -51.71
CA SER A 532 -0.89 41.29 -50.66
C SER A 532 -0.13 40.15 -49.97
N ARG A 533 -0.43 38.89 -50.31
CA ARG A 533 0.11 37.68 -49.66
C ARG A 533 0.22 36.53 -50.65
N TYR A 534 1.37 35.88 -50.63
CA TYR A 534 1.64 34.66 -51.39
C TYR A 534 2.19 33.59 -50.46
N GLU A 535 1.70 32.37 -50.62
CA GLU A 535 2.11 31.22 -49.83
C GLU A 535 2.68 30.13 -50.73
N PHE A 536 3.92 29.75 -50.43
CA PHE A 536 4.58 28.60 -51.01
C PHE A 536 4.35 27.42 -50.09
N ASN A 537 3.58 26.43 -50.55
CA ASN A 537 3.32 25.20 -49.80
C ASN A 537 4.12 24.03 -50.35
N ASN A 538 4.53 23.11 -49.48
CA ASN A 538 5.22 21.87 -49.86
C ASN A 538 6.41 22.13 -50.83
N ILE A 539 7.34 22.99 -50.42
CA ILE A 539 8.41 23.49 -51.29
C ILE A 539 9.41 22.39 -51.65
N ARG A 540 9.49 22.06 -52.94
CA ARG A 540 10.36 20.98 -53.49
C ARG A 540 11.43 21.47 -54.47
N LYS A 541 11.46 22.76 -54.76
CA LYS A 541 12.48 23.44 -55.57
C LYS A 541 12.62 24.90 -55.12
N SER A 542 13.70 25.57 -55.55
CA SER A 542 13.86 27.00 -55.33
C SER A 542 12.85 27.77 -56.18
N HIS A 543 12.32 28.87 -55.65
CA HIS A 543 11.38 29.73 -56.35
C HIS A 543 11.88 31.17 -56.37
N LYS A 544 11.47 31.93 -57.38
CA LYS A 544 11.74 33.36 -57.50
C LYS A 544 10.43 34.13 -57.55
N LEU A 545 10.21 35.02 -56.58
CA LEU A 545 9.11 35.97 -56.57
C LEU A 545 9.66 37.34 -56.97
N SER A 546 9.21 37.87 -58.10
CA SER A 546 9.49 39.23 -58.54
C SER A 546 8.25 40.09 -58.32
N ILE A 547 8.42 41.25 -57.70
CA ILE A 547 7.35 42.22 -57.44
C ILE A 547 7.75 43.56 -58.01
N ILE A 548 6.81 44.22 -58.69
CA ILE A 548 6.95 45.61 -59.11
C ILE A 548 5.89 46.43 -58.37
N PHE A 549 6.35 47.45 -57.66
CA PHE A 549 5.53 48.53 -57.14
C PHE A 549 5.67 49.72 -58.09
N GLN A 550 4.57 50.38 -58.41
CA GLN A 550 4.56 51.62 -59.18
C GLN A 550 3.75 52.68 -58.47
#